data_AF-A0A3P5XLS2-F1
#
_entry.id   AF-A0A3P5XLS2-F1
#
_cell.length_a   1.000
_cell.length_b   1.000
_cell.length_c   1.000
_cell.angle_alpha   90.00
_cell.angle_beta   90.00
_cell.angle_gamma   90.00
#
_symmetry.space_group_name_H-M   'P 1'
#
loop_
_entity.id
_entity.type
_entity.pdbx_description
1 polymer ?
#
loop_
_entity_poly.entity_id
_entity_poly.type
_entity_poly.pdbx_seq_one_letter_code
_entity_poly.pdbx_strand_id
1 'polypeptide(L)'
;MFGSNPKSHTRRAAALLAVTAALLGVSACSPAVDVKPAADAANPACASMMVALPDAIGDSTLRKTNSQATAAWGDPSLVVLRCGVNAPGPTTDRCVSVNGVDWVIKEGDPVWTLTTFGREPATEILMDPDKISSATVLADLSGPAAKIQQVRKCVGQEELPNLPTSQQ
;
A
#
# COMPACT_ATOMS: atom_id res chain seq x y z
N MET A 1 10.08 46.20 -65.61
CA MET A 1 10.90 45.73 -64.47
C MET A 1 9.94 45.33 -63.34
N PHE A 2 10.18 44.16 -62.73
CA PHE A 2 9.62 43.65 -61.47
C PHE A 2 8.15 43.22 -61.41
N GLY A 3 7.92 41.90 -61.57
CA GLY A 3 6.80 41.19 -60.94
C GLY A 3 7.31 40.41 -59.73
N SER A 4 6.89 40.82 -58.53
CA SER A 4 7.23 40.22 -57.23
C SER A 4 6.53 38.87 -57.01
N ASN A 5 7.24 37.89 -56.44
CA ASN A 5 6.69 36.56 -56.10
C ASN A 5 6.54 36.41 -54.56
N PRO A 6 5.31 36.36 -54.01
CA PRO A 6 5.09 36.20 -52.57
C PRO A 6 4.65 34.77 -52.23
N LYS A 7 5.59 33.84 -51.96
CA LYS A 7 5.23 32.44 -51.59
C LYS A 7 6.11 31.77 -50.51
N SER A 8 6.95 32.51 -49.77
CA SER A 8 7.90 31.90 -48.81
C SER A 8 7.49 31.98 -47.33
N HIS A 9 6.63 32.93 -46.93
CA HIS A 9 6.33 33.17 -45.51
C HIS A 9 5.27 32.23 -44.91
N THR A 10 4.29 31.79 -45.71
CA THR A 10 3.16 30.97 -45.24
C THR A 10 3.56 29.55 -44.86
N ARG A 11 4.60 28.99 -45.48
CA ARG A 11 5.09 27.63 -45.20
C ARG A 11 5.86 27.53 -43.89
N ARG A 12 6.51 28.61 -43.43
CA ARG A 12 7.29 28.62 -42.19
C ARG A 12 6.40 28.66 -40.94
N ALA A 13 5.26 29.36 -41.01
CA ALA A 13 4.32 29.46 -39.89
C ALA A 13 3.65 28.11 -39.54
N ALA A 14 3.33 27.28 -40.55
CA ALA A 14 2.69 25.99 -40.34
C ALA A 14 3.62 24.95 -39.67
N ALA A 15 4.92 24.99 -39.96
CA ALA A 15 5.89 24.05 -39.38
C ALA A 15 6.17 24.34 -37.88
N LEU A 16 6.11 25.61 -37.46
CA LEU A 16 6.32 26.01 -36.06
C LEU A 16 5.15 25.59 -35.14
N LEU A 17 3.92 25.59 -35.65
CA LEU A 17 2.72 25.14 -34.90
C LEU A 17 2.66 23.62 -34.70
N ALA A 18 3.19 22.84 -35.64
CA ALA A 18 3.22 21.38 -35.52
C ALA A 18 4.21 20.87 -34.46
N VAL A 19 5.33 21.58 -34.27
CA VAL A 19 6.35 21.22 -33.26
C VAL A 19 5.86 21.53 -31.84
N THR A 20 5.07 22.59 -31.65
CA THR A 20 4.52 22.93 -30.32
C THR A 20 3.43 21.96 -29.87
N ALA A 21 2.64 21.40 -30.79
CA ALA A 21 1.63 20.38 -30.47
C ALA A 21 2.24 19.03 -30.07
N ALA A 22 3.43 18.69 -30.57
CA ALA A 22 4.12 17.43 -30.24
C ALA A 22 4.75 17.41 -28.83
N LEU A 23 5.00 18.58 -28.24
CA LEU A 23 5.59 18.71 -26.90
C LEU A 23 4.57 18.65 -25.75
N LEU A 24 3.27 18.77 -26.03
CA LEU A 24 2.20 18.75 -25.02
C LEU A 24 1.72 17.33 -24.66
N GLY A 25 2.33 16.28 -25.22
CA GLY A 25 1.87 14.90 -25.12
C GLY A 25 2.68 13.98 -24.21
N VAL A 26 3.58 14.49 -23.37
CA VAL A 26 4.27 13.62 -22.39
C VAL A 26 3.35 13.44 -21.20
N SER A 27 2.44 12.46 -21.28
CA SER A 27 1.74 11.95 -20.10
C SER A 27 2.79 11.47 -19.11
N ALA A 28 2.87 12.12 -17.94
CA ALA A 28 3.72 11.69 -16.84
C ALA A 28 3.18 10.38 -16.25
N CYS A 29 3.52 9.25 -16.87
CA CYS A 29 3.31 7.94 -16.27
C CYS A 29 4.26 7.82 -15.07
N SER A 30 3.75 8.05 -13.86
CA SER A 30 4.50 7.68 -12.65
C SER A 30 4.73 6.17 -12.68
N PRO A 31 5.99 5.69 -12.54
CA PRO A 31 6.27 4.26 -12.56
C PRO A 31 5.54 3.56 -11.41
N ALA A 32 5.09 2.33 -11.68
CA ALA A 32 4.54 1.48 -10.64
C ALA A 32 5.64 1.19 -9.60
N VAL A 33 5.24 1.14 -8.33
CA VAL A 33 6.13 0.75 -7.23
C VAL A 33 6.42 -0.75 -7.36
N ASP A 34 7.70 -1.11 -7.36
CA ASP A 34 8.13 -2.51 -7.33
C ASP A 34 7.95 -3.05 -5.92
N VAL A 35 7.01 -3.99 -5.76
CA VAL A 35 6.73 -4.65 -4.49
C VAL A 35 6.77 -6.14 -4.74
N LYS A 36 7.64 -6.88 -4.05
CA LYS A 36 7.61 -8.34 -4.09
C LYS A 36 6.21 -8.81 -3.63
N PRO A 37 5.53 -9.74 -4.32
CA PRO A 37 4.27 -10.31 -3.82
C PRO A 37 4.54 -11.23 -2.62
N ALA A 38 3.52 -11.47 -1.81
CA ALA A 38 3.56 -12.51 -0.80
C ALA A 38 3.43 -13.91 -1.43
N ALA A 39 3.80 -14.96 -0.68
CA ALA A 39 3.78 -16.33 -1.20
C ALA A 39 2.36 -16.77 -1.60
N ASP A 40 1.36 -16.35 -0.84
CA ASP A 40 -0.06 -16.65 -1.07
C ASP A 40 -0.84 -15.41 -1.57
N ALA A 41 -0.18 -14.53 -2.34
CA ALA A 41 -0.79 -13.31 -2.86
C ALA A 41 -2.01 -13.54 -3.79
N ALA A 42 -2.13 -14.74 -4.36
CA ALA A 42 -3.26 -15.13 -5.21
C ALA A 42 -4.47 -15.65 -4.40
N ASN A 43 -4.40 -15.66 -3.07
CA ASN A 43 -5.48 -16.14 -2.23
C ASN A 43 -6.76 -15.31 -2.44
N PRO A 44 -7.92 -15.94 -2.71
CA PRO A 44 -9.17 -15.23 -2.97
C PRO A 44 -9.64 -14.34 -1.80
N ALA A 45 -9.24 -14.65 -0.56
CA ALA A 45 -9.55 -13.81 0.60
C ALA A 45 -8.93 -12.41 0.49
N CYS A 46 -7.78 -12.27 -0.15
CA CYS A 46 -7.15 -10.97 -0.37
C CYS A 46 -7.98 -10.08 -1.30
N ALA A 47 -8.77 -10.63 -2.24
CA ALA A 47 -9.50 -9.83 -3.23
C ALA A 47 -10.47 -8.84 -2.58
N SER A 48 -11.26 -9.29 -1.60
CA SER A 48 -12.24 -8.43 -0.90
C SER A 48 -11.56 -7.32 -0.10
N MET A 49 -10.40 -7.60 0.47
CA MET A 49 -9.58 -6.62 1.17
C MET A 49 -9.00 -5.59 0.21
N MET A 50 -8.40 -6.03 -0.90
CA MET A 50 -7.76 -5.15 -1.87
C MET A 50 -8.74 -4.15 -2.50
N VAL A 51 -9.98 -4.58 -2.77
CA VAL A 51 -11.04 -3.71 -3.30
C VAL A 51 -11.51 -2.66 -2.28
N ALA A 52 -11.35 -2.95 -0.98
CA ALA A 52 -11.78 -2.06 0.09
C ALA A 52 -10.68 -1.06 0.52
N LEU A 53 -9.48 -1.14 -0.04
CA LEU A 53 -8.35 -0.27 0.33
C LEU A 53 -8.69 1.21 0.10
N PRO A 54 -8.24 2.10 1.00
CA PRO A 54 -8.49 3.53 0.86
C PRO A 54 -7.58 4.14 -0.22
N ASP A 55 -8.10 5.16 -0.90
CA ASP A 55 -7.34 5.94 -1.89
C ASP A 55 -6.21 6.78 -1.26
N ALA A 56 -6.24 6.98 0.07
CA ALA A 56 -5.20 7.67 0.83
C ALA A 56 -5.08 7.15 2.26
N ILE A 57 -3.89 7.30 2.86
CA ILE A 57 -3.63 7.13 4.29
C ILE A 57 -3.02 8.43 4.79
N GLY A 58 -3.75 9.15 5.66
CA GLY A 58 -3.45 10.57 5.90
C GLY A 58 -3.37 11.37 4.59
N ASP A 59 -2.27 12.12 4.40
CA ASP A 59 -2.03 12.88 3.16
C ASP A 59 -1.34 12.04 2.05
N SER A 60 -1.07 10.75 2.30
CA SER A 60 -0.33 9.88 1.37
C SER A 60 -1.28 9.16 0.42
N THR A 61 -1.25 9.52 -0.87
CA THR A 61 -2.11 8.94 -1.90
C THR A 61 -1.66 7.53 -2.30
N LEU A 62 -2.63 6.65 -2.60
CA LEU A 62 -2.41 5.31 -3.13
C LEU A 62 -1.68 5.35 -4.48
N ARG A 63 -0.76 4.41 -4.67
CA ARG A 63 0.02 4.22 -5.90
C ARG A 63 -0.15 2.83 -6.45
N LYS A 64 -0.02 2.73 -7.77
CA LYS A 64 0.00 1.45 -8.49
C LYS A 64 1.26 0.67 -8.12
N THR A 65 1.09 -0.61 -7.83
CA THR A 65 2.18 -1.59 -7.70
C THR A 65 2.19 -2.51 -8.92
N ASN A 66 3.27 -3.27 -9.10
CA ASN A 66 3.45 -4.20 -10.23
C ASN A 66 3.15 -5.66 -9.91
N SER A 67 2.61 -5.95 -8.71
CA SER A 67 2.41 -7.31 -8.21
C SER A 67 1.01 -7.51 -7.60
N GLN A 68 0.59 -8.77 -7.48
CA GLN A 68 -0.73 -9.11 -6.97
C GLN A 68 -0.82 -8.88 -5.46
N ALA A 69 -2.01 -8.47 -5.00
CA ALA A 69 -2.32 -8.26 -3.59
C ALA A 69 -1.31 -7.37 -2.84
N THR A 70 -0.79 -6.36 -3.54
CA THR A 70 0.10 -5.34 -2.98
C THR A 70 -0.46 -3.94 -3.21
N ALA A 71 -0.11 -3.03 -2.31
CA ALA A 71 -0.42 -1.60 -2.43
C ALA A 71 0.71 -0.78 -1.82
N ALA A 72 0.82 0.49 -2.23
CA ALA A 72 1.76 1.43 -1.65
C ALA A 72 1.13 2.82 -1.59
N TRP A 73 1.47 3.61 -0.56
CA TRP A 73 1.01 4.99 -0.40
C TRP A 73 2.20 5.94 -0.23
N GLY A 74 2.14 7.11 -0.87
CA GLY A 74 3.18 8.16 -0.81
C GLY A 74 4.24 8.09 -1.92
N ASP A 75 4.95 9.21 -2.12
CA ASP A 75 6.09 9.31 -3.05
C ASP A 75 7.26 10.09 -2.41
N PRO A 76 8.32 9.42 -1.91
CA PRO A 76 8.54 7.96 -1.90
C PRO A 76 7.52 7.21 -1.03
N SER A 77 7.37 5.90 -1.24
CA SER A 77 6.41 5.08 -0.49
C SER A 77 6.65 5.17 1.03
N LEU A 78 5.64 5.62 1.78
CA LEU A 78 5.65 5.67 3.24
C LEU A 78 5.01 4.42 3.86
N VAL A 79 4.11 3.78 3.13
CA VAL A 79 3.43 2.55 3.54
C VAL A 79 3.44 1.57 2.37
N VAL A 80 3.84 0.33 2.62
CA VAL A 80 3.75 -0.78 1.66
C VAL A 80 2.93 -1.89 2.29
N LEU A 81 1.95 -2.42 1.56
CA LEU A 81 1.07 -3.49 2.00
C LEU A 81 1.24 -4.72 1.11
N ARG A 82 1.26 -5.90 1.73
CA ARG A 82 1.26 -7.22 1.08
C ARG A 82 0.26 -8.14 1.77
N CYS A 83 -0.79 -8.56 1.07
CA CYS A 83 -1.67 -9.64 1.55
C CYS A 83 -1.20 -11.00 1.03
N GLY A 84 -1.41 -12.06 1.81
CA GLY A 84 -0.94 -13.41 1.44
C GLY A 84 0.35 -13.83 2.14
N VAL A 85 0.74 -13.17 3.24
CA VAL A 85 1.88 -13.61 4.05
C VAL A 85 1.44 -14.70 5.03
N ASN A 86 2.41 -15.47 5.54
CA ASN A 86 2.14 -16.47 6.56
C ASN A 86 1.56 -15.80 7.81
N ALA A 87 0.47 -16.36 8.34
CA ALA A 87 -0.12 -15.88 9.58
C ALA A 87 0.88 -16.06 10.74
N PRO A 88 1.10 -15.03 11.59
CA PRO A 88 1.94 -15.20 12.76
C PRO A 88 1.40 -16.33 13.66
N GLY A 89 2.32 -17.16 14.16
CA GLY A 89 2.03 -18.07 15.26
C GLY A 89 1.88 -17.32 16.59
N PRO A 90 1.68 -18.03 17.70
CA PRO A 90 1.81 -17.44 19.03
C PRO A 90 3.15 -16.72 19.18
N THR A 91 3.13 -15.48 19.67
CA THR A 91 4.32 -14.64 19.83
C THR A 91 4.19 -13.80 21.10
N THR A 92 5.34 -13.40 21.66
CA THR A 92 5.45 -12.40 22.73
C THR A 92 5.66 -10.98 22.19
N ASP A 93 5.78 -10.84 20.87
CA ASP A 93 5.83 -9.52 20.22
C ASP A 93 4.60 -8.69 20.56
N ARG A 94 4.74 -7.37 20.52
CA ARG A 94 3.64 -6.46 20.84
C ARG A 94 2.45 -6.71 19.91
N CYS A 95 1.34 -7.11 20.49
CA CYS A 95 0.07 -7.35 19.81
C CYS A 95 -0.92 -6.25 20.20
N VAL A 96 -1.44 -5.51 19.22
CA VAL A 96 -2.40 -4.40 19.46
C VAL A 96 -3.68 -4.60 18.69
N SER A 97 -4.80 -4.23 19.31
CA SER A 97 -6.12 -4.24 18.67
C SER A 97 -6.49 -2.81 18.26
N VAL A 98 -6.73 -2.60 16.96
CA VAL A 98 -7.21 -1.33 16.41
C VAL A 98 -8.45 -1.61 15.59
N ASN A 99 -9.58 -0.96 15.93
CA ASN A 99 -10.86 -1.10 15.22
C ASN A 99 -11.29 -2.56 14.97
N GLY A 100 -11.03 -3.47 15.92
CA GLY A 100 -11.38 -4.89 15.82
C GLY A 100 -10.43 -5.73 14.94
N VAL A 101 -9.29 -5.18 14.52
CA VAL A 101 -8.22 -5.93 13.86
C VAL A 101 -7.02 -5.97 14.78
N ASP A 102 -6.49 -7.18 14.97
CA ASP A 102 -5.32 -7.42 15.79
C ASP A 102 -4.07 -7.40 14.92
N TRP A 103 -3.00 -6.81 15.44
CA TRP A 103 -1.75 -6.59 14.72
C TRP A 103 -0.56 -6.95 15.60
N VAL A 104 0.28 -7.87 15.13
CA VAL A 104 1.61 -8.08 15.67
C VAL A 104 2.54 -7.03 15.10
N ILE A 105 3.21 -6.28 15.96
CA ILE A 105 4.17 -5.25 15.58
C ILE A 105 5.58 -5.74 15.88
N LYS A 106 6.38 -5.83 14.81
CA LYS A 106 7.81 -6.07 14.90
C LYS A 106 8.55 -4.78 14.57
N GLU A 107 9.21 -4.23 15.58
CA GLU A 107 10.03 -3.02 15.44
C GLU A 107 11.32 -3.36 14.68
N GLY A 108 11.72 -2.46 13.79
CA GLY A 108 12.96 -2.53 13.03
C GLY A 108 13.55 -1.14 12.87
N ASP A 109 14.77 -1.06 12.33
CA ASP A 109 15.50 0.20 12.15
C ASP A 109 15.75 0.46 10.65
N PRO A 110 15.12 1.47 10.03
CA PRO A 110 14.02 2.30 10.55
C PRO A 110 12.62 1.69 10.31
N VAL A 111 12.53 0.61 9.53
CA VAL A 111 11.26 0.09 9.02
C VAL A 111 10.65 -0.91 9.99
N TRP A 112 9.41 -0.64 10.40
CA TRP A 112 8.58 -1.55 11.19
C TRP A 112 7.74 -2.45 10.30
N THR A 113 7.45 -3.64 10.80
CA THR A 113 6.55 -4.61 10.17
C THR A 113 5.32 -4.82 11.05
N LEU A 114 4.14 -4.56 10.51
CA LEU A 114 2.86 -4.72 11.19
C LEU A 114 2.06 -5.80 10.46
N THR A 115 1.76 -6.90 11.14
CA THR A 115 1.12 -8.06 10.52
C THR A 115 -0.19 -8.39 11.21
N THR A 116 -1.27 -8.57 10.46
CA THR A 116 -2.58 -8.96 11.03
C THR A 116 -2.46 -10.29 11.79
N PHE A 117 -2.96 -10.33 13.01
CA PHE A 117 -2.96 -11.53 13.85
C PHE A 117 -4.29 -12.27 13.76
N GLY A 118 -4.19 -13.61 13.73
CA GLY A 118 -5.34 -14.49 13.72
C GLY A 118 -6.21 -14.38 12.48
N ARG A 119 -5.65 -14.00 11.34
CA ARG A 119 -6.29 -14.02 10.02
C ARG A 119 -5.43 -14.85 9.07
N GLU A 120 -6.07 -15.64 8.22
CA GLU A 120 -5.38 -16.50 7.25
C GLU A 120 -6.05 -16.34 5.87
N PRO A 121 -5.33 -15.81 4.86
CA PRO A 121 -3.95 -15.33 4.91
C PRO A 121 -3.79 -14.07 5.78
N ALA A 122 -2.56 -13.79 6.22
CA ALA A 122 -2.28 -12.54 6.91
C ALA A 122 -1.88 -11.43 5.92
N THR A 123 -2.07 -10.18 6.36
CA THR A 123 -1.57 -8.99 5.70
C THR A 123 -0.40 -8.40 6.48
N GLU A 124 0.64 -8.03 5.76
CA GLU A 124 1.83 -7.34 6.24
C GLU A 124 1.83 -5.89 5.75
N ILE A 125 2.24 -4.98 6.64
CA ILE A 125 2.49 -3.58 6.35
C ILE A 125 3.94 -3.26 6.72
N LEU A 126 4.65 -2.58 5.83
CA LEU A 126 5.97 -2.01 6.06
C LEU A 126 5.85 -0.49 6.09
N MET A 127 6.38 0.14 7.14
CA MET A 127 6.34 1.59 7.31
C MET A 127 7.45 2.08 8.25
N ASP A 128 7.82 3.35 8.13
CA ASP A 128 8.70 4.05 9.07
C ASP A 128 7.84 4.88 10.04
N PRO A 129 7.81 4.57 11.35
CA PRO A 129 6.98 5.26 12.33
C PRO A 129 7.38 6.74 12.53
N ASP A 130 8.60 7.13 12.17
CA ASP A 130 9.07 8.52 12.24
C ASP A 130 8.60 9.35 11.03
N LYS A 131 8.06 8.70 9.99
CA LYS A 131 7.52 9.35 8.79
C LYS A 131 6.00 9.35 8.75
N ILE A 132 5.36 8.32 9.28
CA ILE A 132 3.90 8.22 9.32
C ILE A 132 3.43 7.50 10.58
N SER A 133 2.34 7.99 11.18
CA SER A 133 1.80 7.44 12.42
C SER A 133 1.25 6.03 12.23
N SER A 134 1.75 5.08 13.01
CA SER A 134 1.21 3.71 13.05
C SER A 134 -0.26 3.68 13.42
N ALA A 135 -0.73 4.56 14.30
CA ALA A 135 -2.14 4.67 14.66
C ALA A 135 -3.01 5.07 13.47
N THR A 136 -2.55 6.00 12.63
CA THR A 136 -3.26 6.40 11.40
C THR A 136 -3.31 5.25 10.40
N VAL A 137 -2.15 4.63 10.13
CA VAL A 137 -2.03 3.50 9.20
C VAL A 137 -2.94 2.33 9.62
N LEU A 138 -2.89 1.94 10.90
CA LEU A 138 -3.71 0.85 11.42
C LEU A 138 -5.20 1.19 11.41
N ALA A 139 -5.58 2.43 11.73
CA ALA A 139 -6.98 2.84 11.72
C ALA A 139 -7.58 2.76 10.30
N ASP A 140 -6.88 3.31 9.30
CA ASP A 140 -7.33 3.36 7.90
C ASP A 140 -7.37 1.97 7.26
N LEU A 141 -6.43 1.08 7.63
CA LEU A 141 -6.33 -0.27 7.07
C LEU A 141 -7.13 -1.33 7.84
N SER A 142 -7.73 -1.00 8.98
CA SER A 142 -8.55 -1.95 9.74
C SER A 142 -9.82 -2.36 8.99
N GLY A 143 -10.50 -1.43 8.33
CA GLY A 143 -11.70 -1.72 7.53
C GLY A 143 -11.44 -2.73 6.41
N PRO A 144 -10.42 -2.52 5.56
CA PRO A 144 -9.97 -3.49 4.57
C PRO A 144 -9.51 -4.82 5.19
N ALA A 145 -8.67 -4.80 6.22
CA ALA A 145 -8.13 -6.00 6.84
C ALA A 145 -9.22 -6.87 7.49
N ALA A 146 -10.29 -6.26 7.98
CA ALA A 146 -11.44 -6.97 8.54
C ALA A 146 -12.21 -7.82 7.52
N LYS A 147 -11.97 -7.65 6.20
CA LYS A 147 -12.57 -8.48 5.14
C LYS A 147 -12.08 -9.93 5.16
N ILE A 148 -10.90 -10.19 5.71
CA ILE A 148 -10.38 -11.55 5.92
C ILE A 148 -10.81 -11.99 7.30
N GLN A 149 -11.51 -13.10 7.48
CA GLN A 149 -12.08 -13.48 8.79
C GLN A 149 -10.99 -13.68 9.88
N GLN A 150 -11.32 -13.25 11.11
CA GLN A 150 -10.50 -13.50 12.29
C GLN A 150 -10.87 -14.83 12.95
N VAL A 151 -9.85 -15.62 13.30
CA VAL A 151 -9.94 -16.91 14.00
C VAL A 151 -9.18 -16.95 15.33
N ARG A 152 -8.25 -16.00 15.56
CA ARG A 152 -7.49 -15.85 16.82
C ARG A 152 -7.38 -14.37 17.17
N LYS A 153 -7.17 -14.05 18.45
CA LYS A 153 -7.09 -12.67 18.94
C LYS A 153 -5.84 -12.44 19.79
N CYS A 154 -5.37 -11.19 19.85
CA CYS A 154 -4.41 -10.78 20.87
C CYS A 154 -4.99 -11.12 22.26
N VAL A 155 -4.15 -11.59 23.17
CA VAL A 155 -4.50 -11.72 24.58
C VAL A 155 -4.03 -10.47 25.31
N GLY A 156 -4.91 -9.87 26.12
CA GLY A 156 -4.54 -8.75 26.99
C GLY A 156 -3.68 -9.22 28.17
N GLN A 157 -2.97 -8.30 28.83
CA GLN A 157 -2.27 -8.62 30.08
C GLN A 157 -3.24 -9.12 31.17
N GLU A 158 -4.50 -8.68 31.11
CA GLU A 158 -5.57 -9.07 32.01
C GLU A 158 -6.08 -10.50 31.80
N GLU A 159 -5.82 -11.12 30.64
CA GLU A 159 -6.24 -12.49 30.32
C GLU A 159 -5.16 -13.55 30.58
N LEU A 160 -3.91 -13.13 30.78
CA LEU A 160 -2.80 -13.99 31.20
C LEU A 160 -3.07 -14.84 32.46
N PRO A 161 -3.80 -14.36 33.50
CA PRO A 161 -4.11 -15.15 34.68
C PRO A 161 -5.08 -16.33 34.43
N ASN A 162 -5.79 -16.34 33.29
CA ASN A 162 -6.84 -17.31 32.98
C ASN A 162 -6.46 -18.28 31.85
N LEU A 163 -5.18 -18.34 31.46
CA LEU A 163 -4.73 -19.32 30.46
C LEU A 163 -4.76 -20.74 31.07
N PRO A 164 -5.43 -21.72 30.41
CA PRO A 164 -5.36 -23.11 30.85
C PRO A 164 -3.92 -23.61 30.77
N THR A 165 -3.49 -24.30 31.82
CA THR A 165 -2.09 -24.70 32.12
C THR A 165 -1.44 -25.66 31.12
N SER A 166 -2.07 -25.97 29.99
CA SER A 166 -1.58 -26.94 29.01
C SER A 166 -0.69 -26.33 27.90
N GLN A 167 -0.25 -25.08 28.05
CA GLN A 167 0.59 -24.36 27.07
C GLN A 167 1.83 -23.71 27.73
N GLN A 168 2.25 -24.20 28.91
CA GLN A 168 3.55 -23.89 29.51
C GLN A 168 4.58 -24.97 29.20
#